data_AF-A0A0B4EYE1-F1
#
_entry.id   AF-A0A0B4EYE1-F1
#
_cell.length_a   1.000
_cell.length_b   1.000
_cell.length_c   1.000
_cell.angle_alpha   90.00
_cell.angle_beta   90.00
_cell.angle_gamma   90.00
#
_symmetry.space_group_name_H-M   'P 1'
#
loop_
_entity.id
_entity.type
_entity.pdbx_description
1 polymer ?
#
loop_
_entity_poly.entity_id
_entity_poly.type
_entity_poly.pdbx_seq_one_letter_code
_entity_poly.pdbx_strand_id
1 'polypeptide(L)'
;MRAVPQGQVYGGSRTFPSQLREEVLQQAFELTTQWKNNTAMAFYSHFTYRQNEDDLDITVHQEYERPTLDPPPFRQLNRLPSTSDNLRIDWTSSFSREFIFPGGYRNLFATATYQPSVDIDRKVQDILIEELQPCKAIPGLLPSIVTQPIYEEAIRANGDRGGSAAGLEAEGPLTGKLHLGFNAKKLA
;
A
#
# COMPACT_ATOMS: atom_id res chain seq x y z
N MET A 1 17.94 4.06 21.55
CA MET A 1 16.71 3.40 21.04
C MET A 1 15.81 3.13 22.24
N ARG A 2 14.52 3.51 22.20
CA ARG A 2 13.57 3.28 23.30
C ARG A 2 12.81 2.00 23.00
N ALA A 3 12.87 1.02 23.91
CA ALA A 3 12.02 -0.16 23.81
C ALA A 3 10.57 0.22 24.08
N VAL A 4 9.65 -0.27 23.24
CA VAL A 4 8.20 -0.13 23.42
C VAL A 4 7.62 -1.52 23.71
N PRO A 5 6.70 -1.65 24.68
CA PRO A 5 6.01 -2.91 24.91
C PRO A 5 5.29 -3.37 23.64
N GLN A 6 5.49 -4.63 23.24
CA GLN A 6 4.71 -5.23 22.16
C GLN A 6 3.40 -5.81 22.71
N GLY A 7 2.32 -5.60 21.97
CA GLY A 7 1.02 -6.21 22.20
C GLY A 7 0.42 -6.72 20.90
N GLN A 8 -0.77 -7.30 20.98
CA GLN A 8 -1.54 -7.62 19.78
C GLN A 8 -2.05 -6.32 19.14
N VAL A 9 -2.10 -6.32 17.82
CA VAL A 9 -2.55 -5.21 16.97
C VAL A 9 -3.64 -5.70 16.04
N TYR A 10 -4.47 -4.80 15.53
CA TYR A 10 -5.33 -5.11 14.40
C TYR A 10 -4.50 -4.99 13.12
N GLY A 11 -4.58 -5.99 12.26
CA GLY A 11 -3.83 -6.00 11.01
C GLY A 11 -4.36 -7.00 9.99
N GLY A 12 -3.79 -6.94 8.80
CA GLY A 12 -4.12 -7.81 7.67
C GLY A 12 -4.36 -6.99 6.41
N SER A 13 -5.06 -7.58 5.45
CA SER A 13 -5.40 -6.95 4.20
C SER A 13 -6.78 -7.36 3.70
N ARG A 14 -7.30 -6.51 2.81
CA ARG A 14 -8.48 -6.81 2.02
C ARG A 14 -8.15 -6.60 0.56
N THR A 15 -8.61 -7.53 -0.27
CA THR A 15 -8.49 -7.41 -1.73
C THR A 15 -9.84 -7.04 -2.31
N PHE A 16 -9.85 -6.00 -3.14
CA PHE A 16 -11.01 -5.45 -3.81
C PHE A 16 -10.89 -5.69 -5.31
N PRO A 17 -12.03 -5.91 -6.00
CA PRO A 17 -12.01 -6.08 -7.44
C PRO A 17 -11.79 -4.72 -8.12
N SER A 18 -11.23 -4.72 -9.33
CA SER A 18 -10.83 -3.50 -10.05
C SER A 18 -11.99 -2.52 -10.32
N GLN A 19 -13.25 -2.97 -10.27
CA GLN A 19 -14.42 -2.11 -10.45
C GLN A 19 -14.59 -1.10 -9.30
N LEU A 20 -14.05 -1.37 -8.11
CA LEU A 20 -14.10 -0.46 -6.95
C LEU A 20 -12.91 0.51 -6.90
N ARG A 21 -12.20 0.68 -8.01
CA ARG A 21 -10.97 1.46 -8.06
C ARG A 21 -11.14 2.89 -7.59
N GLU A 22 -12.19 3.56 -8.02
CA GLU A 22 -12.45 4.96 -7.66
C GLU A 22 -12.78 5.09 -6.18
N GLU A 23 -13.60 4.19 -5.64
CA GLU A 23 -13.95 4.15 -4.23
C GLU A 23 -12.72 3.89 -3.36
N VAL A 24 -11.87 2.93 -3.73
CA VAL A 24 -10.66 2.62 -2.96
C VAL A 24 -9.65 3.76 -3.03
N LEU A 25 -9.48 4.41 -4.20
CA LEU A 25 -8.62 5.60 -4.32
C LEU A 25 -9.10 6.75 -3.44
N GLN A 26 -10.41 7.00 -3.44
CA GLN A 26 -11.00 8.02 -2.59
C GLN A 26 -10.79 7.71 -1.09
N GLN A 27 -10.99 6.45 -0.69
CA GLN A 27 -10.72 6.01 0.68
C GLN A 27 -9.24 6.14 1.06
N ALA A 28 -8.31 5.77 0.17
CA ALA A 28 -6.88 5.95 0.41
C ALA A 28 -6.50 7.43 0.57
N PHE A 29 -7.08 8.32 -0.25
CA PHE A 29 -6.89 9.76 -0.11
C PHE A 29 -7.41 10.28 1.23
N GLU A 30 -8.60 9.86 1.67
CA GLU A 30 -9.18 10.25 2.95
C GLU A 30 -8.35 9.74 4.15
N LEU A 31 -7.88 8.49 4.09
CA LEU A 31 -6.98 7.94 5.10
C LEU A 31 -5.66 8.73 5.19
N THR A 32 -5.15 9.20 4.05
CA THR A 32 -3.92 9.99 3.99
C THR A 32 -4.11 11.43 4.48
N THR A 33 -5.27 12.03 4.25
CA THR A 33 -5.49 13.47 4.48
C THR A 33 -6.34 13.77 5.70
N GLN A 34 -7.49 13.14 5.85
CA GLN A 34 -8.43 13.38 6.96
C GLN A 34 -8.00 12.65 8.23
N TRP A 35 -7.49 11.41 8.08
CA TRP A 35 -7.03 10.60 9.20
C TRP A 35 -5.55 10.79 9.54
N LYS A 36 -4.87 11.77 8.92
CA LYS A 36 -3.43 12.01 9.08
C LYS A 36 -2.96 12.15 10.54
N ASN A 37 -3.82 12.70 11.40
CA ASN A 37 -3.50 12.92 12.82
C ASN A 37 -3.67 11.65 13.69
N ASN A 38 -4.17 10.54 13.13
CA ASN A 38 -4.36 9.29 13.87
C ASN A 38 -3.06 8.48 13.86
N THR A 39 -2.21 8.73 14.85
CA THR A 39 -0.88 8.09 14.97
C THR A 39 -0.92 6.59 15.24
N ALA A 40 -2.10 6.01 15.53
CA ALA A 40 -2.26 4.59 15.75
C ALA A 40 -2.49 3.80 14.43
N MET A 41 -2.63 4.50 13.29
CA MET A 41 -2.98 3.91 12.01
C MET A 41 -1.81 3.90 11.03
N ALA A 42 -1.64 2.80 10.31
CA ALA A 42 -0.85 2.75 9.08
C ALA A 42 -1.60 1.93 8.02
N PHE A 43 -1.35 2.22 6.75
CA PHE A 43 -1.90 1.44 5.65
C PHE A 43 -1.01 1.59 4.42
N TYR A 44 -1.10 0.65 3.50
CA TYR A 44 -0.56 0.78 2.15
C TYR A 44 -1.43 -0.03 1.19
N SER A 45 -1.45 0.35 -0.08
CA SER A 45 -2.28 -0.31 -1.09
C SER A 45 -1.45 -0.75 -2.28
N HIS A 46 -1.78 -1.92 -2.82
CA HIS A 46 -1.23 -2.46 -4.04
C HIS A 46 -2.29 -2.38 -5.13
N PHE A 47 -1.94 -1.90 -6.31
CA PHE A 47 -2.71 -2.09 -7.53
C PHE A 47 -1.92 -3.03 -8.44
N THR A 48 -2.38 -4.27 -8.57
CA THR A 48 -1.57 -5.37 -9.11
C THR A 48 -2.27 -6.05 -10.27
N TYR A 49 -1.53 -6.32 -11.34
CA TYR A 49 -2.01 -7.17 -12.43
C TYR A 49 -1.70 -8.64 -12.14
N ARG A 50 -2.73 -9.50 -12.16
CA ARG A 50 -2.63 -10.95 -12.00
C ARG A 50 -2.75 -11.63 -13.35
N GLN A 51 -1.60 -12.00 -13.93
CA GLN A 51 -1.53 -12.62 -15.25
C GLN A 51 -2.38 -13.89 -15.41
N ASN A 52 -2.50 -14.72 -14.37
CA ASN A 52 -3.28 -15.96 -14.42
C ASN A 52 -4.79 -15.73 -14.61
N GLU A 53 -5.29 -14.57 -14.19
CA GLU A 53 -6.69 -14.19 -14.26
C GLU A 53 -6.95 -13.14 -15.36
N ASP A 54 -5.87 -12.61 -15.98
CA ASP A 54 -5.89 -11.43 -16.84
C ASP A 54 -6.70 -10.27 -16.24
N ASP A 55 -6.57 -10.07 -14.93
CA ASP A 55 -7.32 -9.08 -14.17
C ASP A 55 -6.41 -8.26 -13.24
N LEU A 56 -6.92 -7.11 -12.81
CA LEU A 56 -6.30 -6.25 -11.81
C LEU A 56 -7.06 -6.35 -10.50
N ASP A 57 -6.32 -6.32 -9.40
CA ASP A 57 -6.89 -6.18 -8.07
C ASP A 57 -6.30 -4.99 -7.32
N ILE A 58 -7.01 -4.60 -6.27
CA ILE A 58 -6.53 -3.62 -5.31
C ILE A 58 -6.48 -4.27 -3.95
N THR A 59 -5.29 -4.42 -3.39
CA THR A 59 -5.14 -4.95 -2.02
C THR A 59 -4.75 -3.81 -1.09
N VAL A 60 -5.54 -3.57 -0.04
CA VAL A 60 -5.23 -2.59 1.00
C VAL A 60 -4.82 -3.32 2.26
N HIS A 61 -3.58 -3.10 2.68
CA HIS A 61 -3.05 -3.54 3.96
C HIS A 61 -3.39 -2.50 5.03
N GLN A 62 -3.93 -2.97 6.14
CA GLN A 62 -4.39 -2.14 7.24
C GLN A 62 -3.61 -2.50 8.49
N GLU A 63 -3.20 -1.49 9.25
CA GLU A 63 -2.53 -1.66 10.53
C GLU A 63 -3.12 -0.66 11.53
N TYR A 64 -3.47 -1.16 12.71
CA TYR A 64 -3.94 -0.34 13.81
C TYR A 64 -3.34 -0.81 15.13
N GLU A 65 -2.64 0.08 15.82
CA GLU A 65 -1.89 -0.21 17.05
C GLU A 65 -2.76 -0.86 18.13
N ARG A 66 -4.04 -0.49 18.21
CA ARG A 66 -4.95 -0.98 19.24
C ARG A 66 -5.64 -2.28 18.77
N PRO A 67 -5.76 -3.30 19.64
CA PRO A 67 -6.43 -4.56 19.32
C PRO A 67 -7.97 -4.37 19.31
N THR A 68 -8.49 -3.71 18.28
CA THR A 68 -9.94 -3.52 18.05
C THR A 68 -10.31 -4.02 16.65
N LEU A 69 -11.41 -4.77 16.54
CA LEU A 69 -11.90 -5.29 15.25
C LEU A 69 -12.60 -4.23 14.39
N ASP A 70 -12.96 -3.08 14.98
CA ASP A 70 -13.62 -1.98 14.28
C ASP A 70 -12.84 -0.66 14.43
N PRO A 71 -11.62 -0.57 13.88
CA PRO A 71 -10.84 0.66 13.92
C PRO A 71 -11.54 1.78 13.14
N PRO A 72 -11.80 2.95 13.76
CA PRO A 72 -12.56 4.04 13.13
C PRO A 72 -12.09 4.46 11.72
N PRO A 73 -10.77 4.55 11.43
CA PRO A 73 -10.31 4.96 10.11
C PRO A 73 -10.74 4.03 8.98
N PHE A 74 -10.75 2.73 9.22
CA PHE A 74 -10.98 1.74 8.17
C PHE A 74 -12.47 1.37 8.01
N ARG A 75 -13.39 1.92 8.81
CA ARG A 75 -14.82 1.57 8.75
C ARG A 75 -15.46 1.72 7.39
N GLN A 76 -15.17 2.82 6.70
CA GLN A 76 -15.77 3.10 5.40
C GLN A 76 -15.23 2.14 4.34
N LEU A 77 -13.90 2.02 4.25
CA LEU A 77 -13.22 1.02 3.41
C LEU A 77 -13.73 -0.41 3.69
N ASN A 78 -13.92 -0.76 4.96
CA ASN A 78 -14.33 -2.11 5.37
C ASN A 78 -15.80 -2.45 5.03
N ARG A 79 -16.60 -1.48 4.59
CA ARG A 79 -17.96 -1.72 4.09
C ARG A 79 -17.99 -2.10 2.61
N LEU A 80 -16.91 -1.84 1.88
CA LEU A 80 -16.82 -2.20 0.47
C LEU A 80 -16.76 -3.74 0.33
N PRO A 81 -17.40 -4.32 -0.69
CA PRO A 81 -17.31 -5.76 -0.92
C PRO A 81 -15.90 -6.13 -1.37
N SER A 82 -15.29 -7.08 -0.67
CA SER A 82 -13.95 -7.59 -0.96
C SER A 82 -14.00 -9.02 -1.49
N THR A 83 -13.05 -9.36 -2.35
CA THR A 83 -12.85 -10.73 -2.86
C THR A 83 -12.07 -11.60 -1.89
N SER A 84 -11.28 -10.98 -1.01
CA SER A 84 -10.54 -11.63 0.08
C SER A 84 -10.44 -10.70 1.28
N ASP A 85 -10.42 -11.27 2.49
CA ASP A 85 -10.29 -10.57 3.77
C ASP A 85 -9.59 -11.50 4.78
N ASN A 86 -8.49 -11.03 5.37
CA ASN A 86 -7.80 -11.73 6.45
C ASN A 86 -7.54 -10.84 7.69
N LEU A 87 -8.29 -9.75 7.82
CA LEU A 87 -8.17 -8.80 8.92
C LEU A 87 -8.47 -9.49 10.25
N ARG A 88 -7.59 -9.25 11.23
CA ARG A 88 -7.71 -9.86 12.56
C ARG A 88 -6.88 -9.13 13.60
N ILE A 89 -7.08 -9.50 14.86
CA ILE A 89 -6.19 -9.12 15.96
C ILE A 89 -5.17 -10.22 16.15
N ASP A 90 -3.88 -9.89 16.05
CA ASP A 90 -2.79 -10.85 16.19
C ASP A 90 -1.48 -10.14 16.58
N TRP A 91 -0.42 -10.90 16.78
CA TRP A 91 0.93 -10.40 16.97
C TRP A 91 1.53 -9.93 15.64
N THR A 92 2.32 -8.85 15.68
CA THR A 92 3.07 -8.35 14.49
C THR A 92 3.94 -9.43 13.84
N SER A 93 4.45 -10.37 14.63
CA SER A 93 5.24 -11.51 14.13
C SER A 93 4.41 -12.48 13.28
N SER A 94 3.11 -12.65 13.56
CA SER A 94 2.21 -13.46 12.74
C SER A 94 2.03 -12.83 11.36
N PHE A 95 1.74 -11.53 11.29
CA PHE A 95 1.60 -10.80 10.02
C PHE A 95 2.89 -10.80 9.19
N SER A 96 4.05 -10.68 9.84
CA SER A 96 5.36 -10.69 9.16
C SER A 96 5.66 -12.01 8.44
N ARG A 97 5.06 -13.13 8.88
CA ARG A 97 5.24 -14.44 8.24
C ARG A 97 4.39 -14.63 6.99
N GLU A 98 3.36 -13.80 6.79
CA GLU A 98 2.42 -13.92 5.68
C GLU A 98 2.97 -13.30 4.38
N PHE A 99 3.94 -12.40 4.49
CA PHE A 99 4.45 -11.60 3.37
C PHE A 99 5.85 -12.05 2.91
N ILE A 100 6.00 -13.34 2.59
CA ILE A 100 7.25 -13.89 2.05
C ILE A 100 7.11 -14.03 0.53
N PHE A 101 7.72 -13.10 -0.22
CA PHE A 101 7.85 -13.26 -1.66
C PHE A 101 8.83 -14.41 -1.97
N PRO A 102 8.46 -15.37 -2.83
CA PRO A 102 9.39 -16.41 -3.23
C PRO A 102 10.61 -15.79 -3.92
N GLY A 103 11.80 -16.28 -3.58
CA GLY A 103 13.04 -15.82 -4.22
C GLY A 103 13.09 -16.18 -5.71
N GLY A 104 13.92 -15.46 -6.48
CA GLY A 104 14.22 -15.79 -7.88
C GLY A 104 13.60 -14.90 -8.95
N TYR A 105 12.93 -13.80 -8.56
CA TYR A 105 12.46 -12.77 -9.48
C TYR A 105 13.53 -11.69 -9.71
N ARG A 106 13.48 -11.05 -10.88
CA ARG A 106 14.14 -9.78 -11.10
C ARG A 106 13.17 -8.66 -10.77
N ASN A 107 13.62 -7.72 -9.95
CA ASN A 107 12.78 -6.63 -9.46
C ASN A 107 13.31 -5.31 -10.03
N LEU A 108 12.41 -4.51 -10.59
CA LEU A 108 12.63 -3.11 -10.91
C LEU A 108 11.77 -2.27 -9.97
N PHE A 109 12.43 -1.34 -9.27
CA PHE A 109 11.79 -0.42 -8.34
C PHE A 109 11.97 1.01 -8.85
N ALA A 110 10.89 1.76 -8.89
CA ALA A 110 10.94 3.21 -9.10
C ALA A 110 10.02 3.88 -8.10
N THR A 111 10.51 4.92 -7.41
CA THR A 111 9.76 5.61 -6.36
C THR A 111 9.53 7.06 -6.74
N ALA A 112 8.32 7.55 -6.55
CA ALA A 112 7.96 8.96 -6.63
C ALA A 112 7.24 9.38 -5.34
N THR A 113 7.43 10.62 -4.92
CA THR A 113 6.71 11.19 -3.78
C THR A 113 6.08 12.50 -4.21
N TYR A 114 4.81 12.70 -3.89
CA TYR A 114 4.04 13.89 -4.27
C TYR A 114 2.92 14.17 -3.25
N GLN A 115 2.23 15.30 -3.40
CA GLN A 115 1.10 15.65 -2.56
C GLN A 115 -0.10 14.72 -2.82
N PRO A 116 -0.84 14.27 -1.80
CA PRO A 116 -1.96 13.36 -1.98
C PRO A 116 -2.94 13.87 -3.04
N SER A 117 -3.24 13.04 -4.04
CA SER A 117 -4.12 13.39 -5.15
C SER A 117 -4.72 12.14 -5.77
N VAL A 118 -6.05 12.04 -5.71
CA VAL A 118 -6.80 10.97 -6.37
C VAL A 118 -6.55 10.99 -7.88
N ASP A 119 -6.43 12.17 -8.48
CA ASP A 119 -6.23 12.31 -9.92
C ASP A 119 -4.86 11.82 -10.38
N ILE A 120 -3.80 12.12 -9.62
CA ILE A 120 -2.46 11.58 -9.91
C ILE A 120 -2.47 10.06 -9.72
N ASP A 121 -3.07 9.56 -8.63
CA ASP A 121 -3.12 8.13 -8.35
C ASP A 121 -3.87 7.37 -9.45
N ARG A 122 -5.03 7.88 -9.89
CA ARG A 122 -5.80 7.33 -11.01
C ARG A 122 -4.98 7.35 -12.29
N LYS A 123 -4.34 8.48 -12.62
CA LYS A 123 -3.56 8.60 -13.85
C LYS A 123 -2.38 7.62 -13.89
N VAL A 124 -1.71 7.40 -12.77
CA VAL A 124 -0.62 6.42 -12.66
C VAL A 124 -1.15 4.99 -12.86
N GLN A 125 -2.31 4.66 -12.31
CA GLN A 125 -2.96 3.36 -12.54
C GLN A 125 -3.39 3.18 -14.00
N ASP A 126 -3.94 4.22 -14.63
CA ASP A 126 -4.30 4.19 -16.06
C ASP A 126 -3.08 3.97 -16.95
N ILE A 127 -1.95 4.66 -16.67
CA ILE A 127 -0.68 4.45 -17.38
C ILE A 127 -0.23 2.99 -17.23
N LEU A 128 -0.32 2.41 -16.04
CA LEU A 128 0.02 0.99 -15.87
C LEU A 128 -0.85 0.11 -16.77
N ILE A 129 -2.17 0.31 -16.78
CA ILE A 129 -3.10 -0.49 -17.60
C ILE A 129 -2.76 -0.39 -19.09
N GLU A 130 -2.44 0.81 -19.56
CA GLU A 130 -2.05 1.10 -20.95
C GLU A 130 -0.74 0.42 -21.32
N GLU A 131 0.32 0.64 -20.53
CA GLU A 131 1.67 0.11 -20.79
C GLU A 131 1.76 -1.40 -20.61
N LEU A 132 0.80 -2.00 -19.88
CA LEU A 132 0.74 -3.45 -19.75
C LEU A 132 0.33 -4.15 -21.05
N GLN A 133 -0.54 -3.55 -21.86
CA GLN A 133 -1.11 -4.21 -23.05
C GLN A 133 -0.08 -4.90 -23.95
N PRO A 134 1.04 -4.26 -24.35
CA PRO A 134 2.04 -4.91 -25.21
C PRO A 134 2.81 -6.05 -24.54
N CYS A 135 2.82 -6.13 -23.20
CA CYS A 135 3.65 -7.09 -22.45
C CYS A 135 2.87 -8.10 -21.61
N LYS A 136 1.53 -8.07 -21.62
CA LYS A 136 0.67 -9.02 -20.88
C LYS A 136 0.97 -10.49 -21.13
N ALA A 137 1.44 -10.84 -22.33
CA ALA A 137 1.76 -12.21 -22.72
C ALA A 137 3.13 -12.69 -22.23
N ILE A 138 3.99 -11.82 -21.69
CA ILE A 138 5.32 -12.18 -21.19
C ILE A 138 5.15 -12.98 -19.89
N PRO A 139 5.52 -14.26 -19.83
CA PRO A 139 5.27 -15.09 -18.65
C PRO A 139 5.98 -14.55 -17.41
N GLY A 140 5.26 -14.54 -16.28
CA GLY A 140 5.81 -14.17 -14.99
C GLY A 140 6.02 -12.68 -14.79
N LEU A 141 5.35 -11.86 -15.60
CA LEU A 141 5.19 -10.43 -15.32
C LEU A 141 4.22 -10.26 -14.14
N LEU A 142 4.68 -9.60 -13.08
CA LEU A 142 3.83 -9.21 -11.95
C LEU A 142 4.07 -7.73 -11.65
N PRO A 143 3.43 -6.82 -12.38
CA PRO A 143 3.55 -5.40 -12.15
C PRO A 143 2.58 -4.97 -11.05
N SER A 144 3.07 -4.13 -10.16
CA SER A 144 2.29 -3.58 -9.04
C SER A 144 2.66 -2.12 -8.80
N ILE A 145 1.66 -1.31 -8.50
CA ILE A 145 1.86 0.02 -7.92
C ILE A 145 1.53 -0.06 -6.44
N VAL A 146 2.55 0.14 -5.61
CA VAL A 146 2.40 0.27 -4.17
C VAL A 146 2.24 1.75 -3.84
N THR A 147 1.25 2.08 -3.03
CA THR A 147 0.94 3.43 -2.57
C THR A 147 0.93 3.43 -1.05
N GLN A 148 1.69 4.34 -0.45
CA GLN A 148 1.78 4.46 1.01
C GLN A 148 1.77 5.93 1.41
N PRO A 149 1.04 6.31 2.47
CA PRO A 149 1.10 7.65 3.02
C PRO A 149 2.43 7.86 3.75
N ILE A 150 2.92 9.09 3.70
CA ILE A 150 4.00 9.59 4.55
C ILE A 150 3.39 10.73 5.38
N TYR A 151 3.04 10.43 6.62
CA TYR A 151 2.33 11.39 7.47
C TYR A 151 3.21 12.56 7.89
N GLU A 152 2.57 13.71 8.08
CA GLU A 152 3.20 14.98 8.42
C GLU A 152 4.02 14.90 9.71
N GLU A 153 3.54 14.16 10.71
CA GLU A 153 4.25 13.88 11.96
C GLU A 153 5.55 13.11 11.71
N ALA A 154 5.56 12.15 10.80
CA ALA A 154 6.75 11.39 10.45
C ALA A 154 7.77 12.28 9.72
N ILE A 155 7.31 13.18 8.84
CA ILE A 155 8.14 14.15 8.14
C ILE A 155 8.78 15.12 9.15
N ARG A 156 7.99 15.68 10.07
CA ARG A 156 8.51 16.55 11.16
C ARG A 156 9.53 15.83 12.02
N ALA A 157 9.23 14.59 12.45
CA ALA A 157 10.12 13.81 13.29
C ALA A 157 11.43 13.40 12.59
N ASN A 158 11.49 13.46 11.25
CA ASN A 158 12.74 13.32 10.51
C ASN A 158 13.59 14.59 10.61
N GLY A 159 12.97 15.77 10.59
CA GLY A 159 13.65 17.06 10.79
C GLY A 159 14.42 17.11 12.12
N ASP A 160 13.80 16.63 13.20
CA ASP A 160 14.42 16.56 14.53
C ASP A 160 15.65 15.61 14.59
N ARG A 161 15.83 14.76 13.58
CA ARG A 161 16.89 13.73 13.51
C ARG A 161 17.91 13.95 12.40
N GLY A 162 18.01 15.19 11.88
CA GLY A 162 18.96 15.53 10.82
C GLY A 162 18.39 15.38 9.41
N GLY A 163 17.07 15.29 9.28
CA GLY A 163 16.35 15.27 8.00
C GLY A 163 16.10 13.86 7.45
N SER A 164 15.29 13.81 6.39
CA SER A 164 15.07 12.57 5.62
C SER A 164 16.24 12.34 4.66
N ALA A 165 16.72 11.10 4.57
CA ALA A 165 17.75 10.72 3.58
C ALA A 165 17.31 10.94 2.13
N ALA A 166 16.00 10.97 1.88
CA ALA A 166 15.41 11.29 0.58
C ALA A 166 15.14 12.79 0.37
N GLY A 167 15.55 13.66 1.32
CA GLY A 167 15.35 15.11 1.23
C GLY A 167 13.89 15.54 1.33
N LEU A 168 13.05 14.75 2.00
CA LEU A 168 11.61 15.03 2.12
C LEU A 168 11.35 16.20 3.08
N GLU A 169 10.75 17.25 2.56
CA GLU A 169 10.29 18.43 3.29
C GLU A 169 8.87 18.79 2.83
N ALA A 170 7.91 18.88 3.76
CA ALA A 170 6.53 19.25 3.46
C ALA A 170 5.77 19.74 4.71
N GLU A 171 4.78 20.62 4.50
CA GLU A 171 3.86 21.12 5.54
C GLU A 171 2.55 20.29 5.64
N GLY A 172 2.56 19.07 5.12
CA GLY A 172 1.40 18.18 5.06
C GLY A 172 1.81 16.73 4.79
N PRO A 173 0.85 15.78 4.81
CA PRO A 173 1.14 14.41 4.42
C PRO A 173 1.53 14.35 2.94
N LEU A 174 2.38 13.40 2.60
CA LEU A 174 2.74 13.06 1.22
C LEU A 174 2.23 11.67 0.87
N THR A 175 2.11 11.40 -0.42
CA THR A 175 1.92 10.06 -0.97
C THR A 175 3.25 9.57 -1.54
N GLY A 176 3.76 8.47 -1.01
CA GLY A 176 4.83 7.70 -1.63
C GLY A 176 4.24 6.65 -2.57
N LYS A 177 4.64 6.68 -3.85
CA LYS A 177 4.38 5.60 -4.82
C LYS A 177 5.65 4.84 -5.06
N LEU A 178 5.58 3.52 -4.93
CA LEU A 178 6.60 2.60 -5.39
C LEU A 178 6.03 1.75 -6.53
N HIS A 179 6.57 1.93 -7.72
CA HIS A 179 6.32 1.02 -8.83
C HIS A 179 7.22 -0.21 -8.68
N LEU A 180 6.60 -1.38 -8.73
CA LEU A 180 7.25 -2.67 -8.60
C LEU A 180 6.97 -3.50 -9.83
N GLY A 181 7.98 -3.63 -10.69
CA GLY A 181 7.96 -4.55 -11.82
C GLY A 181 8.69 -5.83 -11.45
N PHE A 182 7.97 -6.95 -11.35
CA PHE A 182 8.58 -8.28 -11.29
C PHE A 182 8.65 -8.90 -12.67
N ASN A 183 9.80 -9.52 -13.00
CA ASN A 183 9.96 -10.38 -14.16
C ASN A 183 10.47 -11.77 -13.67
N ALA A 184 9.76 -12.85 -14.00
CA ALA A 184 10.11 -14.20 -13.55
C ALA A 184 11.18 -14.87 -14.44
N LYS A 185 12.21 -15.36 -13.75
CA LYS A 185 13.29 -16.31 -14.11
C LYS A 185 13.90 -16.35 -15.52
N LYS A 186 15.24 -16.38 -15.51
CA LYS A 186 16.09 -17.02 -16.52
C LYS A 186 15.49 -18.39 -16.88
N LEU A 187 15.06 -18.58 -18.13
CA LEU A 187 14.96 -19.91 -18.71
C LEU A 187 16.34 -20.58 -18.52
N ALA A 188 16.32 -21.81 -18.03
CA ALA A 188 17.51 -22.65 -17.91
C ALA A 188 18.21 -22.78 -19.27
#